data_AF-A0A9W8HHY6-F1
#
_entry.id   AF-A0A9W8HHY6-F1
#
_cell.length_a   1.000
_cell.length_b   1.000
_cell.length_c   1.000
_cell.angle_alpha   90.00
_cell.angle_beta   90.00
_cell.angle_gamma   90.00
#
_symmetry.space_group_name_H-M   'P 1'
#
loop_
_entity.id
_entity.type
_entity.pdbx_description
1 polymer ?
#
loop_
_entity_poly.entity_id
_entity_poly.type
_entity_poly.pdbx_seq_one_letter_code
_entity_poly.pdbx_strand_id
1 'polypeptide(L)'
;MPPVRRSRRLAAATRTVVEVVVERRTVRPPARSTADRLAAAAETARSWRARVTECADRAYSAVRGRIDWEAVTAELGLPLIGCLHMFDASLSAVVVRRLPDLADWSVGDERAMVDFVLDNFGTLVGDVWRLVGVYMNVSEADCLAAYRRLKGVRMPISVYESIKGYREDGVPWKDIHNMFPVYKSTAALLNAFHCANKRSPSVLGGKKAQAKWTPAETKRIKEILKQHYVPSCILSAVDAAVREFPDKTRTRILNKIRNHTDAVNQEVQRQRESGLDIDWVAVSWAVGLSELECLELCRIDEGKGRWTYDPDTFSKRMADRMEAFIAEHYPPPAAPNFNAVSNYMWVDISDCIRMAGMLRGEFEWTDEARARVVRMREQGMTYKEIARQLSPNLNPVNVAYYIRNLRRSRQHVPLTLEEKQRIRSIVDENSGKVSFLDVAELVKRAFVGTKSMSVANSRTNTYSAPHPLYKARAEAADKDQIARDILSGATTAAEVARRLDVPTILVSAMVDKFQAGMYSKFWTDKETEQLLEYTRTHTPPYNWKAFSALLGTRSQVQCKRKYRRLRASGLIPGKP
;
A
#
# COMPACT_ATOMS: atom_id res chain seq x y z
N MET A 1 88.61 12.67 -0.57
CA MET A 1 88.19 14.05 -0.29
C MET A 1 86.83 14.04 0.41
N PRO A 2 86.82 14.30 1.72
CA PRO A 2 85.64 14.61 2.55
C PRO A 2 85.59 16.17 2.76
N PRO A 3 85.00 16.80 3.81
CA PRO A 3 83.72 16.66 4.55
C PRO A 3 83.05 18.05 4.91
N VAL A 4 82.13 18.07 5.89
CA VAL A 4 81.82 19.17 6.88
C VAL A 4 80.87 20.29 6.37
N ARG A 5 79.74 20.60 7.03
CA ARG A 5 79.68 21.40 8.27
C ARG A 5 78.47 21.13 9.17
N ARG A 6 78.79 20.60 10.35
CA ARG A 6 78.14 20.90 11.63
C ARG A 6 78.23 22.42 11.90
N SER A 7 77.20 23.00 12.51
CA SER A 7 77.40 24.10 13.46
C SER A 7 76.89 23.69 14.83
N ARG A 8 77.75 23.95 15.81
CA ARG A 8 77.69 23.59 17.22
C ARG A 8 77.69 24.92 17.99
N ARG A 9 76.97 24.95 19.12
CA ARG A 9 77.14 25.84 20.29
C ARG A 9 76.67 27.29 20.14
N LEU A 10 75.79 27.72 21.05
CA LEU A 10 76.22 28.27 22.35
C LEU A 10 75.10 28.19 23.39
N ALA A 11 75.51 27.88 24.62
CA ALA A 11 74.70 27.93 25.81
C ALA A 11 74.68 29.35 26.38
N ALA A 12 73.57 29.77 26.97
CA ALA A 12 73.57 30.76 28.05
C ALA A 12 72.35 30.53 28.94
N ALA A 13 72.61 30.37 30.22
CA ALA A 13 71.64 30.24 31.28
C ALA A 13 70.83 31.52 31.46
N THR A 14 69.54 31.43 31.79
CA THR A 14 68.97 32.27 32.84
C THR A 14 67.63 31.73 33.37
N ARG A 15 67.61 31.55 34.69
CA ARG A 15 66.50 31.75 35.63
C ARG A 15 65.16 31.07 35.35
N THR A 16 64.98 29.96 36.05
CA THR A 16 63.81 29.60 36.85
C THR A 16 62.94 30.81 37.25
N VAL A 17 61.75 30.90 36.65
CA VAL A 17 60.56 31.45 37.31
C VAL A 17 59.56 30.30 37.33
N VAL A 18 59.34 29.75 38.52
CA VAL A 18 58.25 28.81 38.77
C VAL A 18 56.96 29.64 38.78
N GLU A 19 56.34 29.81 37.61
CA GLU A 19 54.92 30.14 37.55
C GLU A 19 54.14 28.84 37.68
N VAL A 20 53.46 28.70 38.81
CA VAL A 20 52.43 27.69 39.05
C VAL A 20 51.28 28.01 38.10
N VAL A 21 51.34 27.50 36.87
CA VAL A 21 50.18 27.40 35.99
C VAL A 21 49.31 26.29 36.58
N VAL A 22 48.30 26.70 37.35
CA VAL A 22 47.17 25.84 37.70
C VAL A 22 46.45 25.53 36.39
N GLU A 23 46.84 24.42 35.77
CA GLU A 23 46.18 23.84 34.62
C GLU A 23 44.77 23.45 35.05
N ARG A 24 43.81 24.36 34.86
CA ARG A 24 42.38 24.06 34.97
C ARG A 24 42.06 23.02 33.90
N ARG A 25 42.19 21.74 34.27
CA ARG A 25 41.59 20.62 33.56
C ARG A 25 40.10 20.91 33.43
N THR A 26 39.69 21.45 32.28
CA THR A 26 38.29 21.49 31.88
C THR A 26 37.84 20.04 31.73
N VAL A 27 37.20 19.53 32.78
CA VAL A 27 36.52 18.24 32.78
C VAL A 27 35.56 18.27 31.59
N ARG A 28 35.85 17.49 30.56
CA ARG A 28 34.95 17.31 29.42
C ARG A 28 33.63 16.79 29.97
N PRO A 29 32.49 17.50 29.81
CA PRO A 29 31.23 17.00 30.29
C PRO A 29 30.93 15.65 29.64
N PRO A 30 30.36 14.68 30.38
CA PRO A 30 30.05 13.37 29.85
C PRO A 30 29.17 13.50 28.61
N ALA A 31 29.46 12.70 27.58
CA ALA A 31 28.69 12.70 26.34
C ALA A 31 27.22 12.40 26.66
N ARG A 32 26.34 13.40 26.51
CA ARG A 32 24.89 13.23 26.66
C ARG A 32 24.44 12.04 25.82
N SER A 33 23.64 11.17 26.42
CA SER A 33 23.16 9.95 25.77
C SER A 33 22.38 10.31 24.51
N THR A 34 22.32 9.40 23.53
CA THR A 34 21.51 9.60 22.31
C THR A 34 20.04 9.88 22.67
N ALA A 35 19.54 9.31 23.75
CA ALA A 35 18.20 9.57 24.26
C ALA A 35 18.02 11.03 24.71
N ASP A 36 18.99 11.60 25.44
CA ASP A 36 18.94 12.99 25.88
C ASP A 36 18.98 13.97 24.70
N ARG A 37 19.74 13.64 23.64
CA ARG A 37 19.79 14.45 22.42
C ARG A 37 18.47 14.41 21.65
N LEU A 38 17.83 13.24 21.56
CA LEU A 38 16.52 13.09 20.93
C LEU A 38 15.43 13.79 21.74
N ALA A 39 15.47 13.70 23.07
CA ALA A 39 14.56 14.40 23.96
C ALA A 39 14.69 15.92 23.83
N ALA A 40 15.93 16.44 23.84
CA ALA A 40 16.20 17.87 23.65
C ALA A 40 15.77 18.36 22.25
N ALA A 41 16.00 17.55 21.20
CA ALA A 41 15.53 17.86 19.85
C ALA A 41 14.00 17.88 19.76
N ALA A 42 13.32 16.92 20.40
CA ALA A 42 11.86 16.87 20.45
C ALA A 42 11.28 18.05 21.22
N GLU A 43 11.90 18.47 22.32
CA GLU A 43 11.50 19.65 23.09
C GLU A 43 11.72 20.95 22.31
N THR A 44 12.86 21.07 21.63
CA THR A 44 13.12 22.18 20.72
C THR A 44 12.08 22.24 19.60
N ALA A 45 11.73 21.09 19.00
CA ALA A 45 10.69 21.02 17.97
C ALA A 45 9.31 21.42 18.52
N ARG A 46 8.92 20.96 19.73
CA ARG A 46 7.67 21.38 20.38
C ARG A 46 7.64 22.88 20.65
N SER A 47 8.75 23.45 21.14
CA SER A 47 8.87 24.90 21.37
C SER A 47 8.70 25.69 20.08
N TRP A 48 9.33 25.25 18.98
CA TRP A 48 9.15 25.90 17.68
C TRP A 48 7.73 25.78 17.14
N ARG A 49 7.07 24.63 17.27
CA ARG A 49 5.66 24.48 16.88
C ARG A 49 4.76 25.47 17.62
N ALA A 50 4.91 25.57 18.94
CA ALA A 50 4.14 26.51 19.75
C ALA A 50 4.37 27.97 19.29
N ARG A 51 5.63 28.37 19.08
CA ARG A 51 5.97 29.72 18.61
C ARG A 51 5.43 30.03 17.21
N VAL A 52 5.51 29.07 16.28
CA VAL A 52 4.96 29.21 14.94
C VAL A 52 3.45 29.37 14.99
N THR A 53 2.75 28.54 15.77
CA THR A 53 1.29 28.64 15.92
C THR A 53 0.87 29.96 16.58
N GLU A 54 1.54 30.40 17.64
CA GLU A 54 1.24 31.67 18.32
C GLU A 54 1.44 32.88 17.39
N CYS A 55 2.53 32.90 16.63
CA CYS A 55 2.80 33.94 15.64
C CYS A 55 1.77 33.91 14.50
N ALA A 56 1.39 32.71 14.03
CA ALA A 56 0.36 32.54 13.01
C ALA A 56 -1.03 33.04 13.47
N ASP A 57 -1.40 32.79 14.72
CA ASP A 57 -2.66 33.28 15.30
C ASP A 57 -2.70 34.82 15.34
N ARG A 58 -1.59 35.46 15.72
CA ARG A 58 -1.47 36.94 15.67
C ARG A 58 -1.52 37.49 14.24
N ALA A 59 -0.94 36.77 13.29
CA ALA A 59 -0.88 37.15 11.88
C ALA A 59 -2.15 36.79 11.09
N TYR A 60 -3.21 36.28 11.74
CA TYR A 60 -4.45 35.95 11.06
C TYR A 60 -5.19 37.20 10.56
N SER A 61 -5.44 37.27 9.26
CA SER A 61 -6.23 38.34 8.66
C SER A 61 -7.70 37.92 8.52
N ALA A 62 -8.57 38.47 9.37
CA ALA A 62 -10.01 38.24 9.27
C ALA A 62 -10.59 38.67 7.91
N VAL A 63 -10.02 39.72 7.30
CA VAL A 63 -10.44 40.23 5.99
C VAL A 63 -10.14 39.23 4.87
N ARG A 64 -8.96 38.59 4.90
CA ARG A 64 -8.56 37.59 3.90
C ARG A 64 -9.02 36.17 4.27
N GLY A 65 -9.44 35.95 5.51
CA GLY A 65 -9.77 34.63 6.05
C GLY A 65 -8.58 33.68 6.16
N ARG A 66 -7.34 34.19 6.15
CA ARG A 66 -6.11 33.38 6.17
C ARG A 66 -4.97 34.07 6.92
N ILE A 67 -3.96 33.28 7.30
CA ILE A 67 -2.77 33.73 8.00
C ILE A 67 -1.83 34.45 7.03
N ASP A 68 -1.25 35.57 7.46
CA ASP A 68 -0.18 36.25 6.74
C ASP A 68 1.16 35.55 6.97
N TRP A 69 1.42 34.52 6.18
CA TRP A 69 2.62 33.70 6.33
C TRP A 69 3.93 34.44 5.98
N GLU A 70 3.86 35.55 5.24
CA GLU A 70 5.03 36.41 5.00
C GLU A 70 5.44 37.11 6.29
N ALA A 71 4.46 37.65 7.05
CA ALA A 71 4.73 38.22 8.37
C ALA A 71 5.29 37.17 9.35
N VAL A 72 4.72 35.96 9.37
CA VAL A 72 5.19 34.86 10.25
C VAL A 72 6.63 34.46 9.94
N THR A 73 6.97 34.31 8.65
CA THR A 73 8.33 33.92 8.24
C THR A 73 9.35 35.01 8.54
N ALA A 74 8.97 36.29 8.38
CA ALA A 74 9.81 37.42 8.73
C ALA A 74 10.06 37.53 10.25
N GLU A 75 9.03 37.35 11.08
CA GLU A 75 9.15 37.41 12.55
C GLU A 75 10.04 36.28 13.09
N LEU A 76 9.91 35.07 12.55
CA LEU A 76 10.61 33.89 13.07
C LEU A 76 11.95 33.59 12.38
N GLY A 77 12.25 34.24 11.25
CA GLY A 77 13.45 33.98 10.46
C GLY A 77 13.50 32.56 9.87
N LEU A 78 12.33 31.98 9.58
CA LEU A 78 12.19 30.61 9.09
C LEU A 78 11.62 30.60 7.66
N PRO A 79 12.02 29.65 6.79
CA PRO A 79 11.42 29.50 5.47
C PRO A 79 9.92 29.16 5.55
N LEU A 80 9.12 29.66 4.60
CA LEU A 80 7.67 29.45 4.52
C LEU A 80 7.25 27.99 4.71
N ILE A 81 7.83 27.08 3.92
CA ILE A 81 7.51 25.64 4.01
C ILE A 81 7.85 25.07 5.39
N GLY A 82 8.93 25.55 6.03
CA GLY A 82 9.29 25.17 7.39
C GLY A 82 8.23 25.60 8.42
N CYS A 83 7.74 26.84 8.33
CA CYS A 83 6.65 27.34 9.16
C CYS A 83 5.37 26.51 8.97
N LEU A 84 4.96 26.24 7.72
CA LEU A 84 3.75 25.45 7.44
C LEU A 84 3.83 24.01 7.97
N HIS A 85 5.00 23.39 7.98
CA HIS A 85 5.20 22.06 8.56
C HIS A 85 5.16 22.06 10.10
N MET A 86 5.57 23.17 10.73
CA MET A 86 5.59 23.33 12.18
C MET A 86 4.29 23.87 12.75
N PHE A 87 3.41 24.44 11.93
CA PHE A 87 2.09 24.87 12.35
C PHE A 87 1.27 23.68 12.87
N ASP A 88 0.77 23.84 14.10
CA ASP A 88 -0.09 22.86 14.74
C ASP A 88 -1.50 23.43 14.89
N ALA A 89 -2.40 22.97 14.03
CA ALA A 89 -3.79 23.41 14.02
C ALA A 89 -4.55 23.04 15.29
N SER A 90 -4.07 22.06 16.07
CA SER A 90 -4.69 21.70 17.36
C SER A 90 -4.41 22.70 18.47
N LEU A 91 -3.36 23.51 18.31
CA LEU A 91 -2.96 24.56 19.25
C LEU A 91 -3.43 25.96 18.81
N SER A 92 -3.91 26.09 17.57
CA SER A 92 -4.30 27.36 16.97
C SER A 92 -5.74 27.72 17.34
N ALA A 93 -5.99 29.00 17.63
CA ALA A 93 -7.35 29.53 17.77
C ALA A 93 -8.02 29.79 16.39
N VAL A 94 -7.26 29.73 15.30
CA VAL A 94 -7.77 29.98 13.95
C VAL A 94 -8.57 28.78 13.46
N VAL A 95 -9.86 29.01 13.23
CA VAL A 95 -10.76 27.98 12.70
C VAL A 95 -10.50 27.78 11.21
N VAL A 96 -10.25 26.53 10.83
CA VAL A 96 -10.12 26.12 9.43
C VAL A 96 -11.44 26.34 8.70
N ARG A 97 -11.41 27.08 7.58
CA ARG A 97 -12.60 27.32 6.77
C ARG A 97 -12.98 26.08 5.96
N ARG A 98 -14.28 25.92 5.72
CA ARG A 98 -14.84 24.95 4.77
C ARG A 98 -15.39 25.71 3.57
N LEU A 99 -14.87 25.42 2.38
CA LEU A 99 -15.26 26.05 1.12
C LEU A 99 -15.54 24.97 0.06
N PRO A 100 -16.57 24.13 0.26
CA PRO A 100 -16.84 22.98 -0.60
C PRO A 100 -17.26 23.39 -2.03
N ASP A 101 -17.90 24.55 -2.15
CA ASP A 101 -18.36 25.10 -3.41
C ASP A 101 -17.41 26.16 -3.94
N LEU A 102 -17.13 26.12 -5.25
CA LEU A 102 -16.20 27.07 -5.89
C LEU A 102 -16.74 28.51 -5.85
N ALA A 103 -18.06 28.69 -5.72
CA ALA A 103 -18.66 30.01 -5.58
C ALA A 103 -18.27 30.71 -4.28
N ASP A 104 -17.84 29.96 -3.26
CA ASP A 104 -17.38 30.50 -1.98
C ASP A 104 -15.91 30.94 -2.03
N TRP A 105 -15.20 30.61 -3.12
CA TRP A 105 -13.81 31.02 -3.32
C TRP A 105 -13.78 32.42 -3.94
N SER A 106 -13.15 33.37 -3.25
CA SER A 106 -12.87 34.67 -3.85
C SER A 106 -11.81 34.52 -4.95
N VAL A 107 -11.84 35.41 -5.95
CA VAL A 107 -10.78 35.48 -6.98
C VAL A 107 -9.38 35.59 -6.36
N GLY A 108 -9.28 36.27 -5.22
CA GLY A 108 -8.03 36.40 -4.47
C GLY A 108 -7.59 35.09 -3.79
N ASP A 109 -8.51 34.24 -3.35
CA ASP A 109 -8.20 32.92 -2.79
C ASP A 109 -7.78 31.94 -3.88
N GLU A 110 -8.48 31.94 -5.02
CA GLU A 110 -8.13 31.11 -6.17
C GLU A 110 -6.70 31.41 -6.65
N ARG A 111 -6.37 32.70 -6.81
CA ARG A 111 -5.04 33.14 -7.23
C ARG A 111 -3.97 32.79 -6.20
N ALA A 112 -4.19 33.14 -4.92
CA ALA A 112 -3.22 32.84 -3.87
C ALA A 112 -2.93 31.33 -3.76
N MET A 113 -3.94 30.48 -3.90
CA MET A 113 -3.74 29.03 -3.89
C MET A 113 -2.94 28.55 -5.10
N VAL A 114 -3.26 29.03 -6.31
CA VAL A 114 -2.57 28.63 -7.53
C VAL A 114 -1.12 29.09 -7.53
N ASP A 115 -0.87 30.35 -7.18
CA ASP A 115 0.47 30.94 -7.12
C ASP A 115 1.32 30.21 -6.08
N PHE A 116 0.79 30.00 -4.86
CA PHE A 116 1.46 29.22 -3.83
C PHE A 116 1.82 27.81 -4.30
N VAL A 117 0.90 27.14 -5.01
CA VAL A 117 1.13 25.81 -5.55
C VAL A 117 2.25 25.81 -6.60
N LEU A 118 2.22 26.75 -7.53
CA LEU A 118 3.19 26.84 -8.63
C LEU A 118 4.59 27.23 -8.14
N ASP A 119 4.67 28.16 -7.20
CA ASP A 119 5.93 28.71 -6.70
C ASP A 119 6.67 27.71 -5.80
N ASN A 120 5.94 26.85 -5.08
CA ASN A 120 6.52 25.98 -4.05
C ASN A 120 6.54 24.50 -4.44
N PHE A 121 5.70 24.06 -5.38
CA PHE A 121 5.58 22.63 -5.72
C PHE A 121 5.66 22.39 -7.23
N GLY A 122 6.79 21.86 -7.69
CA GLY A 122 6.97 21.44 -9.09
C GLY A 122 6.09 20.23 -9.48
N THR A 123 5.75 19.36 -8.50
CA THR A 123 4.85 18.21 -8.68
C THR A 123 3.93 18.04 -7.47
N LEU A 124 2.67 17.70 -7.74
CA LEU A 124 1.64 17.57 -6.71
C LEU A 124 1.64 16.14 -6.14
N VAL A 125 2.38 15.92 -5.06
CA VAL A 125 2.31 14.71 -4.23
C VAL A 125 1.30 14.86 -3.09
N GLY A 126 0.83 13.75 -2.50
CA GLY A 126 -0.31 13.71 -1.56
C GLY A 126 -0.22 14.73 -0.42
N ASP A 127 0.92 14.83 0.25
CA ASP A 127 1.10 15.71 1.44
C ASP A 127 1.09 17.21 1.11
N VAL A 128 1.17 17.60 -0.18
CA VAL A 128 1.14 19.00 -0.61
C VAL A 128 -0.17 19.66 -0.22
N TRP A 129 -1.30 18.95 -0.32
CA TRP A 129 -2.62 19.53 -0.07
C TRP A 129 -2.85 19.86 1.39
N ARG A 130 -2.22 19.12 2.31
CA ARG A 130 -2.20 19.48 3.73
C ARG A 130 -1.54 20.84 3.94
N LEU A 131 -0.39 21.08 3.31
CA LEU A 131 0.34 22.37 3.41
C LEU A 131 -0.43 23.51 2.74
N VAL A 132 -1.05 23.26 1.58
CA VAL A 132 -1.93 24.23 0.91
C VAL A 132 -3.13 24.56 1.79
N GLY A 133 -3.71 23.56 2.47
CA GLY A 133 -4.80 23.77 3.41
C GLY A 133 -4.41 24.67 4.58
N VAL A 134 -3.23 24.45 5.17
CA VAL A 134 -2.66 25.32 6.21
C VAL A 134 -2.39 26.73 5.67
N TYR A 135 -1.79 26.85 4.48
CA TYR A 135 -1.50 28.14 3.85
C TYR A 135 -2.77 28.96 3.61
N MET A 136 -3.81 28.32 3.06
CA MET A 136 -5.10 28.96 2.73
C MET A 136 -6.05 29.11 3.92
N ASN A 137 -5.73 28.50 5.06
CA ASN A 137 -6.65 28.27 6.18
C ASN A 137 -8.00 27.65 5.71
N VAL A 138 -7.91 26.62 4.87
CA VAL A 138 -9.06 25.92 4.26
C VAL A 138 -8.80 24.41 4.33
N SER A 139 -9.85 23.61 4.44
CA SER A 139 -9.67 22.15 4.53
C SER A 139 -8.95 21.57 3.31
N GLU A 140 -8.10 20.56 3.54
CA GLU A 140 -7.32 19.88 2.48
C GLU A 140 -8.19 19.42 1.31
N ALA A 141 -9.35 18.82 1.62
CA ALA A 141 -10.30 18.32 0.63
C ALA A 141 -10.86 19.44 -0.26
N ASP A 142 -11.14 20.61 0.32
CA ASP A 142 -11.69 21.75 -0.39
C ASP A 142 -10.62 22.39 -1.29
N CYS A 143 -9.38 22.55 -0.80
CA CYS A 143 -8.25 23.02 -1.61
C CYS A 143 -7.99 22.12 -2.82
N LEU A 144 -7.99 20.80 -2.61
CA LEU A 144 -7.83 19.83 -3.69
C LEU A 144 -8.98 19.90 -4.71
N ALA A 145 -10.22 20.04 -4.23
CA ALA A 145 -11.39 20.16 -5.08
C ALA A 145 -11.36 21.46 -5.90
N ALA A 146 -11.05 22.60 -5.27
CA ALA A 146 -10.94 23.90 -5.91
C ALA A 146 -9.80 23.92 -6.92
N TYR A 147 -8.60 23.47 -6.54
CA TYR A 147 -7.47 23.43 -7.46
C TYR A 147 -7.73 22.53 -8.67
N ARG A 148 -8.35 21.35 -8.50
CA ARG A 148 -8.75 20.51 -9.63
C ARG A 148 -9.72 21.23 -10.58
N ARG A 149 -10.62 22.05 -10.03
CA ARG A 149 -11.56 22.87 -10.81
C ARG A 149 -10.88 24.05 -11.52
N LEU A 150 -9.83 24.63 -10.92
CA LEU A 150 -9.06 25.76 -11.47
C LEU A 150 -8.00 25.33 -12.50
N LYS A 151 -7.30 24.22 -12.24
CA LYS A 151 -6.27 23.67 -13.14
C LYS A 151 -6.86 22.91 -14.33
N GLY A 152 -8.14 22.57 -14.28
CA GLY A 152 -8.86 22.13 -15.47
C GLY A 152 -8.82 23.27 -16.48
N VAL A 153 -8.04 23.12 -17.55
CA VAL A 153 -7.97 24.09 -18.66
C VAL A 153 -9.39 24.50 -19.00
N ARG A 154 -9.75 25.75 -18.65
CA ARG A 154 -11.11 26.24 -18.79
C ARG A 154 -11.41 26.27 -20.27
N MET A 155 -12.19 25.31 -20.75
CA MET A 155 -12.56 25.21 -22.15
C MET A 155 -13.46 26.40 -22.50
N PRO A 156 -13.02 27.33 -23.36
CA PRO A 156 -13.87 28.42 -23.81
C PRO A 156 -15.15 27.86 -24.42
N ILE A 157 -16.27 28.57 -24.30
CA ILE A 157 -17.56 28.12 -24.84
C ILE A 157 -17.45 27.83 -26.34
N SER A 158 -16.73 28.68 -27.09
CA SER A 158 -16.46 28.46 -28.52
C SER A 158 -15.76 27.13 -28.79
N VAL A 159 -14.70 26.83 -28.03
CA VAL A 159 -13.95 25.56 -28.13
C VAL A 159 -14.81 24.36 -27.72
N TYR A 160 -15.65 24.52 -26.69
CA TYR A 160 -16.61 23.49 -26.28
C TYR A 160 -17.62 23.19 -27.39
N GLU A 161 -18.23 24.20 -28.00
CA GLU A 161 -19.19 24.00 -29.09
C GLU A 161 -18.52 23.39 -30.33
N SER A 162 -17.28 23.78 -30.67
CA SER A 162 -16.51 23.14 -31.74
C SER A 162 -16.25 21.66 -31.45
N ILE A 163 -15.79 21.32 -30.24
CA ILE A 163 -15.55 19.92 -29.83
C ILE A 163 -16.86 19.13 -29.83
N LYS A 164 -17.95 19.73 -29.38
CA LYS A 164 -19.28 19.12 -29.39
C LYS A 164 -19.73 18.81 -30.81
N GLY A 165 -19.57 19.75 -31.76
CA GLY A 165 -19.82 19.51 -33.18
C GLY A 165 -19.02 18.34 -33.73
N TYR A 166 -17.70 18.31 -33.51
CA TYR A 166 -16.87 17.17 -33.92
C TYR A 166 -17.31 15.84 -33.30
N ARG A 167 -17.82 15.86 -32.06
CA ARG A 167 -18.37 14.65 -31.42
C ARG A 167 -19.70 14.21 -32.03
N GLU A 168 -20.55 15.15 -32.40
CA GLU A 168 -21.81 14.90 -33.10
C GLU A 168 -21.56 14.33 -34.51
N ASP A 169 -20.48 14.77 -35.17
CA ASP A 169 -19.99 14.22 -36.44
C ASP A 169 -19.27 12.87 -36.30
N GLY A 170 -19.19 12.31 -35.08
CA GLY A 170 -18.62 11.00 -34.82
C GLY A 170 -17.08 10.95 -34.73
N VAL A 171 -16.39 12.11 -34.72
CA VAL A 171 -14.92 12.16 -34.67
C VAL A 171 -14.39 11.57 -33.35
N PRO A 172 -13.45 10.61 -33.38
CA PRO A 172 -12.88 10.01 -32.17
C PRO A 172 -12.18 11.03 -31.27
N TRP A 173 -12.25 10.83 -29.94
CA TRP A 173 -11.61 11.73 -28.96
C TRP A 173 -10.10 11.92 -29.17
N LYS A 174 -9.42 10.91 -29.70
CA LYS A 174 -8.01 10.99 -30.05
C LYS A 174 -7.76 12.03 -31.14
N ASP A 175 -8.60 12.06 -32.16
CA ASP A 175 -8.45 12.97 -33.29
C ASP A 175 -8.87 14.39 -32.91
N ILE A 176 -9.93 14.52 -32.10
CA ILE A 176 -10.28 15.80 -31.46
C ILE A 176 -9.13 16.32 -30.61
N HIS A 177 -8.48 15.46 -29.82
CA HIS A 177 -7.32 15.88 -29.04
C HIS A 177 -6.16 16.38 -29.92
N ASN A 178 -5.91 15.74 -31.06
CA ASN A 178 -4.91 16.22 -32.02
C ASN A 178 -5.28 17.60 -32.61
N MET A 179 -6.57 17.92 -32.75
CA MET A 179 -7.06 19.24 -33.18
C MET A 179 -6.97 20.30 -32.06
N PHE A 180 -6.96 19.89 -30.79
CA PHE A 180 -6.88 20.77 -29.62
C PHE A 180 -5.68 20.42 -28.72
N PRO A 181 -4.42 20.60 -29.19
CA PRO A 181 -3.22 20.18 -28.47
C PRO A 181 -2.95 20.98 -27.18
N VAL A 182 -3.67 22.08 -26.97
CA VAL A 182 -3.63 22.87 -25.72
C VAL A 182 -3.98 22.03 -24.48
N TYR A 183 -4.73 20.95 -24.67
CA TYR A 183 -4.97 19.96 -23.63
C TYR A 183 -3.84 18.92 -23.66
N LYS A 184 -3.07 18.81 -22.59
CA LYS A 184 -1.86 17.97 -22.53
C LYS A 184 -2.09 16.47 -22.78
N SER A 185 -3.33 16.00 -22.72
CA SER A 185 -3.72 14.63 -23.03
C SER A 185 -5.20 14.54 -23.39
N THR A 186 -5.59 13.45 -24.05
CA THR A 186 -7.01 13.13 -24.33
C THR A 186 -7.85 13.10 -23.05
N ALA A 187 -7.28 12.63 -21.93
CA ALA A 187 -7.95 12.62 -20.64
C ALA A 187 -8.15 14.04 -20.07
N ALA A 188 -7.17 14.93 -20.23
CA ALA A 188 -7.30 16.34 -19.84
C ALA A 188 -8.36 17.06 -20.69
N LEU A 189 -8.40 16.78 -21.99
CA LEU A 189 -9.44 17.29 -22.89
C LEU A 189 -10.83 16.81 -22.47
N LEU A 190 -11.01 15.50 -22.25
CA LEU A 190 -12.28 14.90 -21.81
C LEU A 190 -12.79 15.52 -20.52
N ASN A 191 -11.91 15.66 -19.52
CA ASN A 191 -12.27 16.29 -18.26
C ASN A 191 -12.69 17.76 -18.45
N ALA A 192 -11.94 18.53 -19.24
CA ALA A 192 -12.28 19.92 -19.54
C ALA A 192 -13.63 20.03 -20.27
N PHE A 193 -13.89 19.15 -21.24
CA PHE A 193 -15.16 19.07 -21.97
C PHE A 193 -16.33 18.76 -21.05
N HIS A 194 -16.21 17.75 -20.17
CA HIS A 194 -17.26 17.41 -19.20
C HIS A 194 -17.51 18.52 -18.19
N CYS A 195 -16.47 19.22 -17.75
CA CYS A 195 -16.59 20.38 -16.88
C CYS A 195 -17.30 21.56 -17.58
N ALA A 196 -16.99 21.82 -18.85
CA ALA A 196 -17.66 22.85 -19.65
C ALA A 196 -19.12 22.50 -19.93
N ASN A 197 -19.41 21.22 -20.23
CA ASN A 197 -20.78 20.74 -20.43
C ASN A 197 -21.68 21.02 -19.22
N LYS A 198 -21.18 20.78 -18.00
CA LYS A 198 -21.92 21.08 -16.75
C LYS A 198 -22.18 22.58 -16.54
N ARG A 199 -21.43 23.46 -17.22
CA ARG A 199 -21.49 24.92 -17.08
C ARG A 199 -22.16 25.63 -18.27
N SER A 200 -22.49 24.90 -19.34
CA SER A 200 -23.08 25.52 -20.54
C SER A 200 -24.45 26.15 -20.21
N PRO A 201 -24.77 27.35 -20.73
CA PRO A 201 -26.07 28.00 -20.56
C PRO A 201 -27.25 27.14 -21.01
N SER A 202 -27.05 26.22 -21.96
CA SER A 202 -28.09 25.25 -22.37
C SER A 202 -28.43 24.22 -21.27
N VAL A 203 -27.48 23.93 -20.37
CA VAL A 203 -27.65 23.04 -19.20
C VAL A 203 -28.11 23.82 -17.97
N LEU A 204 -27.69 25.09 -17.83
CA LEU A 204 -28.08 25.95 -16.70
C LEU A 204 -29.42 26.67 -16.90
N GLY A 205 -29.71 27.15 -18.10
CA GLY A 205 -31.02 27.68 -18.53
C GLY A 205 -32.03 26.58 -18.85
N GLY A 206 -31.53 25.37 -19.10
CA GLY A 206 -32.28 24.12 -19.13
C GLY A 206 -32.43 23.46 -17.75
N LYS A 207 -32.67 24.22 -16.67
CA LYS A 207 -33.50 23.67 -15.59
C LYS A 207 -34.92 23.51 -16.14
N LYS A 208 -35.12 22.63 -17.16
CA LYS A 208 -36.38 21.92 -17.34
C LYS A 208 -36.75 21.50 -15.93
N ALA A 209 -37.89 21.97 -15.42
CA ALA A 209 -38.42 21.58 -14.12
C ALA A 209 -38.08 20.11 -13.94
N GLN A 210 -37.11 19.79 -13.09
CA GLN A 210 -36.46 18.48 -13.11
C GLN A 210 -37.52 17.48 -12.68
N ALA A 211 -38.26 16.92 -13.64
CA ALA A 211 -39.59 16.36 -13.43
C ALA A 211 -39.55 15.47 -12.20
N LYS A 212 -40.12 15.92 -11.07
CA LYS A 212 -40.02 15.25 -9.77
C LYS A 212 -40.43 13.79 -9.96
N TRP A 213 -39.75 12.88 -9.26
CA TRP A 213 -40.11 11.47 -9.34
C TRP A 213 -41.57 11.34 -8.92
N THR A 214 -42.43 10.88 -9.81
CA THR A 214 -43.83 10.64 -9.48
C THR A 214 -43.94 9.39 -8.59
N PRO A 215 -45.04 9.22 -7.84
CA PRO A 215 -45.28 7.98 -7.11
C PRO A 215 -45.29 6.76 -8.03
N ALA A 216 -45.84 6.89 -9.24
CA ALA A 216 -45.85 5.85 -10.26
C ALA A 216 -44.43 5.49 -10.74
N GLU A 217 -43.59 6.49 -11.07
CA GLU A 217 -42.19 6.23 -11.46
C GLU A 217 -41.39 5.62 -10.29
N THR A 218 -41.66 6.03 -9.05
CA THR A 218 -41.00 5.44 -7.86
C THR A 218 -41.41 3.98 -7.67
N LYS A 219 -42.71 3.67 -7.79
CA LYS A 219 -43.21 2.29 -7.78
C LYS A 219 -42.57 1.48 -8.90
N ARG A 220 -42.46 2.06 -10.09
CA ARG A 220 -41.89 1.39 -11.24
C ARG A 220 -40.38 1.16 -11.12
N ILE A 221 -39.61 2.07 -10.51
CA ILE A 221 -38.20 1.80 -10.17
C ILE A 221 -38.07 0.62 -9.20
N LYS A 222 -38.97 0.49 -8.22
CA LYS A 222 -38.98 -0.69 -7.35
C LYS A 222 -39.24 -1.98 -8.13
N GLU A 223 -40.16 -1.95 -9.10
CA GLU A 223 -40.41 -3.09 -9.98
C GLU A 223 -39.21 -3.40 -10.89
N ILE A 224 -38.52 -2.38 -11.41
CA ILE A 224 -37.30 -2.55 -12.20
C ILE A 224 -36.18 -3.15 -11.35
N LEU A 225 -36.05 -2.74 -10.08
CA LEU A 225 -35.13 -3.38 -9.14
C LEU A 225 -35.49 -4.86 -9.00
N LYS A 226 -36.77 -5.19 -8.73
CA LYS A 226 -37.20 -6.60 -8.65
C LYS A 226 -36.92 -7.42 -9.91
N GLN A 227 -37.08 -6.82 -11.09
CA GLN A 227 -36.96 -7.51 -12.38
C GLN A 227 -35.53 -7.61 -12.91
N HIS A 228 -34.69 -6.61 -12.64
CA HIS A 228 -33.40 -6.43 -13.30
C HIS A 228 -32.23 -6.31 -12.33
N TYR A 229 -32.47 -6.30 -11.02
CA TYR A 229 -31.41 -6.42 -10.05
C TYR A 229 -30.84 -7.83 -10.12
N VAL A 230 -29.63 -7.93 -10.65
CA VAL A 230 -28.83 -9.14 -10.51
C VAL A 230 -28.02 -8.97 -9.22
N PRO A 231 -28.02 -9.97 -8.33
CA PRO A 231 -27.16 -10.00 -7.16
C PRO A 231 -25.75 -9.50 -7.49
N SER A 232 -25.26 -8.49 -6.79
CA SER A 232 -23.95 -7.83 -6.99
C SER A 232 -23.82 -6.86 -8.19
N CYS A 233 -24.88 -6.63 -8.98
CA CYS A 233 -24.84 -5.73 -10.14
C CYS A 233 -26.05 -4.79 -10.22
N ILE A 234 -26.03 -3.75 -9.38
CA ILE A 234 -27.01 -2.65 -9.43
C ILE A 234 -27.04 -1.93 -10.79
N LEU A 235 -25.98 -2.05 -11.57
CA LEU A 235 -25.85 -1.41 -12.88
C LEU A 235 -26.85 -1.98 -13.89
N SER A 236 -27.22 -3.26 -13.81
CA SER A 236 -28.24 -3.86 -14.68
C SER A 236 -29.62 -3.23 -14.47
N ALA A 237 -30.00 -3.01 -13.21
CA ALA A 237 -31.25 -2.30 -12.87
C ALA A 237 -31.19 -0.83 -13.29
N VAL A 238 -30.02 -0.19 -13.16
CA VAL A 238 -29.80 1.18 -13.65
C VAL A 238 -29.93 1.25 -15.17
N ASP A 239 -29.37 0.29 -15.91
CA ASP A 239 -29.46 0.22 -17.38
C ASP A 239 -30.89 -0.02 -17.86
N ALA A 240 -31.65 -0.88 -17.17
CA ALA A 240 -33.08 -1.06 -17.42
C ALA A 240 -33.87 0.22 -17.14
N ALA A 241 -33.65 0.86 -15.98
CA ALA A 241 -34.31 2.12 -15.63
C ALA A 241 -33.93 3.27 -16.58
N VAL A 242 -32.69 3.32 -17.09
CA VAL A 242 -32.28 4.34 -18.08
C VAL A 242 -33.02 4.16 -19.40
N ARG A 243 -33.26 2.91 -19.82
CA ARG A 243 -34.05 2.62 -21.03
C ARG A 243 -35.53 2.98 -20.85
N GLU A 244 -36.07 2.73 -19.67
CA GLU A 244 -37.49 2.97 -19.39
C GLU A 244 -37.82 4.43 -19.04
N PHE A 245 -36.88 5.15 -18.44
CA PHE A 245 -37.01 6.57 -18.11
C PHE A 245 -35.99 7.41 -18.91
N PRO A 246 -36.14 7.51 -20.25
CA PRO A 246 -35.19 8.23 -21.11
C PRO A 246 -35.13 9.74 -20.81
N ASP A 247 -36.15 10.28 -20.13
CA ASP A 247 -36.20 11.66 -19.66
C ASP A 247 -35.37 11.88 -18.37
N LYS A 248 -34.97 10.81 -17.67
CA LYS A 248 -34.16 10.88 -16.45
C LYS A 248 -32.71 10.51 -16.76
N THR A 249 -31.79 11.33 -16.24
CA THR A 249 -30.36 11.02 -16.35
C THR A 249 -30.00 9.75 -15.56
N ARG A 250 -29.02 8.99 -16.05
CA ARG A 250 -28.44 7.82 -15.36
C ARG A 250 -28.06 8.12 -13.90
N THR A 251 -27.45 9.27 -13.65
CA THR A 251 -27.06 9.71 -12.31
C THR A 251 -28.26 9.89 -11.38
N ARG A 252 -29.37 10.40 -11.89
CA ARG A 252 -30.59 10.59 -11.11
C ARG A 252 -31.27 9.27 -10.77
N ILE A 253 -31.27 8.32 -11.72
CA ILE A 253 -31.72 6.95 -11.49
C ILE A 253 -30.85 6.28 -10.42
N LEU A 254 -29.51 6.37 -10.54
CA LEU A 254 -28.58 5.87 -9.54
C LEU A 254 -28.84 6.44 -8.14
N ASN A 255 -29.04 7.76 -8.03
CA ASN A 255 -29.34 8.40 -6.75
C ASN A 255 -30.68 7.92 -6.17
N LYS A 256 -31.71 7.75 -7.02
CA LYS A 256 -33.01 7.24 -6.57
C LYS A 256 -32.89 5.81 -6.03
N ILE A 257 -32.09 4.97 -6.68
CA ILE A 257 -31.80 3.61 -6.20
C ILE A 257 -31.00 3.65 -4.89
N ARG A 258 -29.99 4.54 -4.76
CA ARG A 258 -29.23 4.72 -3.50
C ARG A 258 -30.12 5.09 -2.31
N ASN A 259 -31.13 5.93 -2.51
CA ASN A 259 -32.07 6.27 -1.43
C ASN A 259 -32.79 5.03 -0.86
N HIS A 260 -33.01 3.99 -1.66
CA HIS A 260 -33.55 2.72 -1.15
C HIS A 260 -32.53 1.98 -0.27
N THR A 261 -31.25 1.98 -0.62
CA THR A 261 -30.17 1.48 0.25
C THR A 261 -30.14 2.22 1.58
N ASP A 262 -30.24 3.55 1.56
CA ASP A 262 -30.21 4.35 2.78
C ASP A 262 -31.43 4.06 3.67
N ALA A 263 -32.61 3.86 3.09
CA ALA A 263 -33.81 3.48 3.82
C ALA A 263 -33.69 2.10 4.49
N VAL A 264 -33.10 1.11 3.79
CA VAL A 264 -32.80 -0.22 4.39
C VAL A 264 -31.85 -0.07 5.57
N ASN A 265 -30.75 0.68 5.40
CA ASN A 265 -29.78 0.89 6.49
C ASN A 265 -30.41 1.59 7.70
N GLN A 266 -31.22 2.63 7.48
CA GLN A 266 -31.89 3.35 8.56
C GLN A 266 -32.82 2.44 9.36
N GLU A 267 -33.60 1.60 8.70
CA GLU A 267 -34.53 0.70 9.38
C GLU A 267 -33.79 -0.41 10.15
N VAL A 268 -32.74 -1.00 9.57
CA VAL A 268 -31.88 -1.98 10.28
C VAL A 268 -31.22 -1.34 11.50
N GLN A 269 -30.71 -0.10 11.36
CA GLN A 269 -30.11 0.63 12.47
C GLN A 269 -31.12 0.90 13.59
N ARG A 270 -32.34 1.30 13.24
CA ARG A 270 -33.44 1.51 14.19
C ARG A 270 -33.75 0.26 15.01
N GLN A 271 -33.83 -0.92 14.36
CA GLN A 271 -34.07 -2.18 15.07
C GLN A 271 -32.90 -2.52 16.02
N ARG A 272 -31.65 -2.31 15.59
CA ARG A 272 -30.47 -2.53 16.44
C ARG A 272 -30.44 -1.61 17.67
N GLU A 273 -30.72 -0.33 17.49
CA GLU A 273 -30.75 0.65 18.58
C GLU A 273 -31.86 0.34 19.60
N SER A 274 -32.92 -0.35 19.16
CA SER A 274 -33.97 -0.87 20.05
C SER A 274 -33.60 -2.19 20.77
N GLY A 275 -32.43 -2.76 20.50
CA GLY A 275 -31.95 -4.01 21.09
C GLY A 275 -32.66 -5.26 20.59
N LEU A 276 -33.41 -5.17 19.48
CA LEU A 276 -34.08 -6.30 18.85
C LEU A 276 -33.15 -7.01 17.87
N ASP A 277 -33.33 -8.32 17.69
CA ASP A 277 -32.80 -9.03 16.54
C ASP A 277 -33.37 -8.45 15.25
N ILE A 278 -32.60 -8.51 14.16
CA ILE A 278 -33.02 -7.91 12.90
C ILE A 278 -34.08 -8.80 12.24
N ASP A 279 -35.29 -8.27 12.19
CA ASP A 279 -36.41 -8.86 11.47
C ASP A 279 -36.42 -8.33 10.03
N TRP A 280 -35.85 -9.11 9.12
CA TRP A 280 -35.79 -8.78 7.70
C TRP A 280 -37.17 -8.69 7.04
N VAL A 281 -38.19 -9.38 7.57
CA VAL A 281 -39.58 -9.23 7.13
C VAL A 281 -40.05 -7.81 7.44
N ALA A 282 -39.85 -7.34 8.68
CA ALA A 282 -40.22 -5.98 9.07
C ALA A 282 -39.46 -4.91 8.26
N VAL A 283 -38.16 -5.12 8.01
CA VAL A 283 -37.35 -4.22 7.15
C VAL A 283 -37.91 -4.16 5.73
N SER A 284 -38.22 -5.33 5.15
CA SER A 284 -38.84 -5.49 3.84
C SER A 284 -40.16 -4.74 3.72
N TRP A 285 -41.04 -4.88 4.71
CA TRP A 285 -42.32 -4.17 4.79
C TRP A 285 -42.15 -2.64 4.87
N ALA A 286 -41.26 -2.17 5.74
CA ALA A 286 -41.02 -0.74 5.94
C ALA A 286 -40.48 -0.03 4.68
N VAL A 287 -39.55 -0.66 3.97
CA VAL A 287 -38.92 -0.08 2.77
C VAL A 287 -39.75 -0.36 1.51
N GLY A 288 -40.59 -1.40 1.54
CA GLY A 288 -41.39 -1.89 0.43
C GLY A 288 -40.51 -2.49 -0.68
N LEU A 289 -39.54 -3.31 -0.28
CA LEU A 289 -38.72 -4.20 -1.11
C LEU A 289 -39.00 -5.65 -0.67
N SER A 290 -38.39 -6.65 -1.30
CA SER A 290 -38.36 -8.01 -0.76
C SER A 290 -37.26 -8.17 0.30
N GLU A 291 -37.36 -9.22 1.11
CA GLU A 291 -36.34 -9.54 2.13
C GLU A 291 -34.96 -9.73 1.51
N LEU A 292 -34.87 -10.46 0.40
CA LEU A 292 -33.61 -10.68 -0.30
C LEU A 292 -33.01 -9.37 -0.80
N GLU A 293 -33.81 -8.48 -1.40
CA GLU A 293 -33.33 -7.16 -1.84
C GLU A 293 -32.83 -6.31 -0.67
N CYS A 294 -33.52 -6.33 0.48
CA CYS A 294 -33.07 -5.66 1.69
C CYS A 294 -31.73 -6.24 2.19
N LEU A 295 -31.60 -7.56 2.23
CA LEU A 295 -30.36 -8.25 2.59
C LEU A 295 -29.22 -7.88 1.65
N GLU A 296 -29.47 -7.71 0.36
CA GLU A 296 -28.44 -7.38 -0.62
C GLU A 296 -28.02 -5.91 -0.59
N LEU A 297 -28.94 -5.00 -0.26
CA LEU A 297 -28.71 -3.56 -0.22
C LEU A 297 -28.13 -3.09 1.12
N CYS A 298 -28.38 -3.79 2.23
CA CYS A 298 -27.90 -3.37 3.56
C CYS A 298 -26.36 -3.34 3.61
N ARG A 299 -25.81 -2.24 4.12
CA ARG A 299 -24.36 -1.95 4.23
C ARG A 299 -23.88 -1.78 5.67
N ILE A 300 -24.70 -2.15 6.65
CA ILE A 300 -24.32 -2.08 8.05
C ILE A 300 -23.44 -3.29 8.38
N ASP A 301 -22.19 -3.02 8.74
CA ASP A 301 -21.24 -4.04 9.20
C ASP A 301 -21.05 -4.04 10.72
N GLU A 302 -21.53 -2.98 11.38
CA GLU A 302 -21.43 -2.86 12.83
C GLU A 302 -22.24 -3.95 13.55
N GLY A 303 -21.63 -4.57 14.58
CA GLY A 303 -22.28 -5.58 15.41
C GLY A 303 -22.43 -6.97 14.77
N LYS A 304 -21.94 -7.18 13.54
CA LYS A 304 -21.82 -8.53 12.97
C LYS A 304 -20.82 -9.35 13.77
N GLY A 305 -21.16 -10.62 14.02
CA GLY A 305 -20.26 -11.55 14.69
C GLY A 305 -19.03 -11.87 13.84
N ARG A 306 -17.91 -12.17 14.49
CA ARG A 306 -16.77 -12.86 13.86
C ARG A 306 -17.00 -14.35 13.94
N TRP A 307 -16.83 -15.05 12.84
CA TRP A 307 -16.82 -16.50 12.86
C TRP A 307 -15.40 -16.99 13.15
N THR A 308 -15.21 -17.70 14.26
CA THR A 308 -13.96 -18.39 14.56
C THR A 308 -14.09 -19.84 14.11
N TYR A 309 -13.30 -20.24 13.12
CA TYR A 309 -13.25 -21.64 12.68
C TYR A 309 -12.55 -22.47 13.76
N ASP A 310 -13.25 -23.49 14.25
CA ASP A 310 -12.71 -24.54 15.08
C ASP A 310 -12.73 -25.85 14.26
N PRO A 311 -11.58 -26.44 13.93
CA PRO A 311 -11.49 -27.67 13.13
C PRO A 311 -12.05 -28.91 13.84
N ASP A 312 -12.08 -28.91 15.17
CA ASP A 312 -12.54 -30.06 15.97
C ASP A 312 -14.05 -30.03 16.15
N THR A 313 -14.64 -28.83 16.25
CA THR A 313 -16.08 -28.66 16.48
C THR A 313 -16.85 -28.16 15.27
N PHE A 314 -16.18 -27.92 14.13
CA PHE A 314 -16.68 -27.28 12.90
C PHE A 314 -18.18 -27.04 12.98
N SER A 315 -18.59 -25.79 13.25
CA SER A 315 -19.99 -25.43 13.50
C SER A 315 -20.83 -25.68 12.24
N LYS A 316 -21.14 -26.96 12.03
CA LYS A 316 -21.79 -27.51 10.85
C LYS A 316 -23.16 -26.88 10.70
N ARG A 317 -23.81 -26.56 11.82
CA ARG A 317 -25.07 -25.83 11.84
C ARG A 317 -25.01 -24.45 11.17
N MET A 318 -23.94 -23.67 11.36
CA MET A 318 -23.79 -22.37 10.69
C MET A 318 -23.49 -22.54 9.20
N ALA A 319 -22.66 -23.52 8.85
CA ALA A 319 -22.33 -23.86 7.48
C ALA A 319 -23.57 -24.35 6.70
N ASP A 320 -24.32 -25.30 7.26
CA ASP A 320 -25.57 -25.83 6.70
C ASP A 320 -26.61 -24.71 6.52
N ARG A 321 -26.72 -23.79 7.49
CA ARG A 321 -27.62 -22.63 7.39
C ARG A 321 -27.19 -21.68 6.26
N MET A 322 -25.89 -21.48 6.06
CA MET A 322 -25.36 -20.69 4.96
C MET A 322 -25.60 -21.37 3.60
N GLU A 323 -25.33 -22.68 3.49
CA GLU A 323 -25.55 -23.44 2.26
C GLU A 323 -27.03 -23.49 1.89
N ALA A 324 -27.92 -23.68 2.87
CA ALA A 324 -29.36 -23.66 2.64
C ALA A 324 -29.80 -22.30 2.08
N PHE A 325 -29.37 -21.19 2.69
CA PHE A 325 -29.67 -19.85 2.20
C PHE A 325 -29.10 -19.60 0.79
N ILE A 326 -27.87 -20.05 0.54
CA ILE A 326 -27.24 -19.94 -0.80
C ILE A 326 -28.01 -20.77 -1.83
N ALA A 327 -28.39 -22.01 -1.50
CA ALA A 327 -29.10 -22.89 -2.42
C ALA A 327 -30.51 -22.37 -2.74
N GLU A 328 -31.19 -21.79 -1.76
CA GLU A 328 -32.53 -21.22 -1.89
C GLU A 328 -32.54 -19.96 -2.74
N HIS A 329 -31.66 -18.99 -2.44
CA HIS A 329 -31.72 -17.66 -3.05
C HIS A 329 -30.73 -17.43 -4.20
N TYR A 330 -29.69 -18.27 -4.30
CA TYR A 330 -28.64 -18.16 -5.31
C TYR A 330 -28.36 -19.52 -5.98
N PRO A 331 -29.36 -20.18 -6.57
CA PRO A 331 -29.17 -21.47 -7.21
C PRO A 331 -28.18 -21.34 -8.40
N PRO A 332 -27.36 -22.37 -8.67
CA PRO A 332 -26.47 -22.38 -9.82
C PRO A 332 -27.23 -22.09 -11.12
N PRO A 333 -26.68 -21.25 -12.03
CA PRO A 333 -25.31 -20.75 -12.07
C PRO A 333 -25.08 -19.40 -11.38
N ALA A 334 -26.06 -18.86 -10.64
CA ALA A 334 -25.94 -17.55 -10.01
C ALA A 334 -24.80 -17.54 -8.97
N ALA A 335 -23.92 -16.54 -9.04
CA ALA A 335 -22.91 -16.35 -8.00
C ALA A 335 -23.60 -15.84 -6.72
N PRO A 336 -23.32 -16.44 -5.55
CA PRO A 336 -23.92 -15.98 -4.30
C PRO A 336 -23.48 -14.57 -3.95
N ASN A 337 -24.42 -13.73 -3.55
CA ASN A 337 -24.13 -12.40 -3.05
C ASN A 337 -23.82 -12.47 -1.55
N PHE A 338 -22.52 -12.50 -1.25
CA PHE A 338 -22.05 -12.65 0.13
C PHE A 338 -22.41 -11.48 1.05
N ASN A 339 -22.84 -10.34 0.51
CA ASN A 339 -23.40 -9.27 1.34
C ASN A 339 -24.74 -9.70 1.96
N ALA A 340 -25.63 -10.29 1.17
CA ALA A 340 -26.88 -10.85 1.69
C ALA A 340 -26.65 -12.04 2.61
N VAL A 341 -25.71 -12.93 2.28
CA VAL A 341 -25.33 -14.04 3.15
C VAL A 341 -24.83 -13.52 4.51
N SER A 342 -23.95 -12.51 4.49
CA SER A 342 -23.44 -11.82 5.68
C SER A 342 -24.55 -11.21 6.52
N ASN A 343 -25.49 -10.51 5.87
CA ASN A 343 -26.61 -9.86 6.54
C ASN A 343 -27.63 -10.87 7.09
N TYR A 344 -27.87 -11.97 6.40
CA TYR A 344 -28.77 -13.04 6.84
C TYR A 344 -28.19 -13.83 8.03
N MET A 345 -26.90 -14.12 7.98
CA MET A 345 -26.20 -14.82 9.07
C MET A 345 -25.83 -13.89 10.24
N TRP A 346 -25.85 -12.57 10.01
CA TRP A 346 -25.30 -11.56 10.89
C TRP A 346 -23.82 -11.82 11.27
N VAL A 347 -23.03 -12.23 10.27
CA VAL A 347 -21.60 -12.58 10.37
C VAL A 347 -20.81 -11.73 9.37
N ASP A 348 -19.57 -11.36 9.69
CA ASP A 348 -18.70 -10.60 8.79
C ASP A 348 -18.61 -11.24 7.39
N ILE A 349 -18.70 -10.41 6.35
CA ILE A 349 -18.71 -10.88 4.95
C ILE A 349 -17.48 -11.71 4.58
N SER A 350 -16.31 -11.37 5.10
CA SER A 350 -15.07 -12.10 4.84
C SER A 350 -15.12 -13.50 5.44
N ASP A 351 -15.78 -13.64 6.58
CA ASP A 351 -15.96 -14.91 7.26
C ASP A 351 -16.97 -15.81 6.53
N CYS A 352 -18.07 -15.26 6.01
CA CYS A 352 -18.99 -15.99 5.12
C CYS A 352 -18.30 -16.44 3.83
N ILE A 353 -17.48 -15.58 3.22
CA ILE A 353 -16.67 -15.95 2.04
C ILE A 353 -15.70 -17.08 2.39
N ARG A 354 -15.02 -17.00 3.54
CA ARG A 354 -14.09 -18.04 4.00
C ARG A 354 -14.80 -19.36 4.28
N MET A 355 -15.96 -19.32 4.96
CA MET A 355 -16.79 -20.48 5.23
C MET A 355 -17.25 -21.12 3.91
N ALA A 356 -17.71 -20.31 2.95
CA ALA A 356 -18.13 -20.80 1.65
C ALA A 356 -16.94 -21.29 0.82
N GLY A 357 -15.76 -20.70 0.97
CA GLY A 357 -14.51 -21.15 0.38
C GLY A 357 -14.11 -22.53 0.89
N MET A 358 -14.29 -22.81 2.19
CA MET A 358 -14.04 -24.13 2.76
C MET A 358 -15.07 -25.17 2.34
N LEU A 359 -16.35 -24.80 2.26
CA LEU A 359 -17.41 -25.66 1.70
C LEU A 359 -17.20 -25.92 0.20
N ARG A 360 -16.73 -24.90 -0.52
CA ARG A 360 -16.19 -24.97 -1.89
C ARG A 360 -14.71 -25.41 -1.92
N GLY A 361 -14.21 -26.02 -0.83
CA GLY A 361 -12.93 -26.73 -0.73
C GLY A 361 -11.65 -26.00 -1.19
N GLU A 362 -11.42 -24.74 -0.81
CA GLU A 362 -10.06 -24.20 -0.71
C GLU A 362 -9.24 -25.11 0.22
N PHE A 363 -8.44 -25.97 -0.40
CA PHE A 363 -7.81 -27.11 0.24
C PHE A 363 -6.57 -26.71 1.04
N GLU A 364 -6.58 -27.00 2.33
CA GLU A 364 -5.42 -26.81 3.20
C GLU A 364 -4.40 -27.94 3.05
N TRP A 365 -3.11 -27.58 2.93
CA TRP A 365 -2.01 -28.54 2.77
C TRP A 365 -1.45 -29.01 4.12
N THR A 366 -2.18 -29.88 4.81
CA THR A 366 -1.71 -30.57 6.03
C THR A 366 -0.65 -31.64 5.73
N ASP A 367 0.08 -32.12 6.74
CA ASP A 367 1.09 -33.16 6.56
C ASP A 367 0.48 -34.52 6.18
N GLU A 368 -0.72 -34.83 6.66
CA GLU A 368 -1.50 -36.00 6.28
C GLU A 368 -1.93 -35.94 4.81
N ALA A 369 -2.45 -34.79 4.37
CA ALA A 369 -2.81 -34.53 2.98
C ALA A 369 -1.59 -34.71 2.06
N ARG A 370 -0.46 -34.14 2.45
CA ARG A 370 0.83 -34.27 1.76
C ARG A 370 1.28 -35.72 1.63
N ALA A 371 1.20 -36.51 2.70
CA ALA A 371 1.55 -37.93 2.69
C ALA A 371 0.61 -38.75 1.80
N ARG A 372 -0.69 -38.44 1.82
CA ARG A 372 -1.72 -39.11 1.00
C ARG A 372 -1.52 -38.86 -0.49
N VAL A 373 -1.20 -37.62 -0.89
CA VAL A 373 -0.86 -37.24 -2.28
C VAL A 373 0.29 -38.08 -2.84
N VAL A 374 1.31 -38.33 -2.03
CA VAL A 374 2.48 -39.14 -2.42
C VAL A 374 2.08 -40.58 -2.70
N ARG A 375 1.35 -41.22 -1.78
CA ARG A 375 0.89 -42.61 -1.94
C ARG A 375 0.04 -42.78 -3.20
N MET A 376 -0.94 -41.90 -3.42
CA MET A 376 -1.80 -41.97 -4.59
C MET A 376 -1.02 -41.76 -5.90
N ARG A 377 0.01 -40.91 -5.89
CA ARG A 377 0.87 -40.72 -7.07
C ARG A 377 1.74 -41.93 -7.35
N GLU A 378 2.24 -42.61 -6.32
CA GLU A 378 3.02 -43.86 -6.44
C GLU A 378 2.16 -45.02 -6.94
N GLN A 379 0.86 -45.03 -6.64
CA GLN A 379 -0.15 -45.94 -7.22
C GLN A 379 -0.51 -45.64 -8.68
N GLY A 380 0.18 -44.69 -9.32
CA GLY A 380 -0.02 -44.36 -10.73
C GLY A 380 -1.14 -43.34 -11.01
N MET A 381 -1.92 -42.92 -10.01
CA MET A 381 -3.02 -41.97 -10.22
C MET A 381 -2.55 -40.64 -10.81
N THR A 382 -3.32 -40.11 -11.75
CA THR A 382 -3.10 -38.81 -12.37
C THR A 382 -3.33 -37.68 -11.35
N TYR A 383 -2.73 -36.49 -11.57
CA TYR A 383 -2.96 -35.34 -10.68
C TYR A 383 -4.44 -34.94 -10.59
N LYS A 384 -5.22 -35.23 -11.63
CA LYS A 384 -6.66 -34.99 -11.68
C LYS A 384 -7.42 -35.91 -10.74
N GLU A 385 -7.10 -37.20 -10.74
CA GLU A 385 -7.71 -38.19 -9.84
C GLU A 385 -7.32 -37.93 -8.38
N ILE A 386 -6.05 -37.65 -8.13
CA ILE A 386 -5.55 -37.31 -6.79
C ILE A 386 -6.26 -36.08 -6.24
N ALA A 387 -6.39 -35.03 -7.06
CA ALA A 387 -7.07 -33.82 -6.67
C ALA A 387 -8.51 -34.11 -6.25
N ARG A 388 -9.29 -34.82 -7.10
CA ARG A 388 -10.67 -35.22 -6.81
C ARG A 388 -10.80 -36.06 -5.53
N GLN A 389 -9.84 -36.94 -5.23
CA GLN A 389 -9.90 -37.79 -4.04
C GLN A 389 -9.60 -37.04 -2.73
N LEU A 390 -8.87 -35.93 -2.79
CA LEU A 390 -8.48 -35.15 -1.61
C LEU A 390 -9.47 -34.06 -1.28
N SER A 391 -9.96 -33.38 -2.31
CA SER A 391 -11.04 -32.42 -2.20
C SER A 391 -11.66 -32.25 -3.57
N PRO A 392 -13.00 -32.21 -3.69
CA PRO A 392 -13.68 -31.97 -4.95
C PRO A 392 -13.26 -30.63 -5.61
N ASN A 393 -12.64 -29.72 -4.85
CA ASN A 393 -12.30 -28.38 -5.29
C ASN A 393 -10.77 -28.12 -5.39
N LEU A 394 -9.93 -29.13 -5.12
CA LEU A 394 -8.48 -29.01 -5.29
C LEU A 394 -8.13 -28.95 -6.79
N ASN A 395 -7.38 -27.92 -7.22
CA ASN A 395 -6.93 -27.82 -8.60
C ASN A 395 -5.79 -28.84 -8.89
N PRO A 396 -5.87 -29.66 -9.95
CA PRO A 396 -4.81 -30.60 -10.34
C PRO A 396 -3.41 -29.96 -10.51
N VAL A 397 -3.35 -28.67 -10.88
CA VAL A 397 -2.10 -27.92 -11.01
C VAL A 397 -1.40 -27.75 -9.66
N ASN A 398 -2.16 -27.57 -8.57
CA ASN A 398 -1.59 -27.43 -7.23
C ASN A 398 -0.99 -28.76 -6.76
N VAL A 399 -1.67 -29.88 -7.05
CA VAL A 399 -1.12 -31.24 -6.81
C VAL A 399 0.15 -31.46 -7.63
N ALA A 400 0.14 -31.08 -8.91
CA ALA A 400 1.32 -31.19 -9.76
C ALA A 400 2.49 -30.32 -9.27
N TYR A 401 2.22 -29.10 -8.79
CA TYR A 401 3.22 -28.20 -8.23
C TYR A 401 3.82 -28.78 -6.94
N TYR A 402 2.98 -29.29 -6.04
CA TYR A 402 3.43 -29.98 -4.83
C TYR A 402 4.30 -31.20 -5.17
N ILE A 403 3.85 -32.10 -6.05
CA ILE A 403 4.64 -33.27 -6.46
C ILE A 403 5.93 -32.87 -7.17
N ARG A 404 5.92 -31.84 -8.01
CA ARG A 404 7.13 -31.33 -8.67
C ARG A 404 8.13 -30.79 -7.65
N ASN A 405 7.67 -30.01 -6.67
CA ASN A 405 8.51 -29.50 -5.61
C ASN A 405 9.04 -30.63 -4.72
N LEU A 406 8.20 -31.63 -4.43
CA LEU A 406 8.62 -32.84 -3.73
C LEU A 406 9.66 -33.62 -4.53
N ARG A 407 9.51 -33.74 -5.85
CA ARG A 407 10.50 -34.39 -6.72
C ARG A 407 11.80 -33.60 -6.81
N ARG A 408 11.72 -32.27 -6.91
CA ARG A 408 12.90 -31.39 -6.81
C ARG A 408 13.57 -31.49 -5.44
N SER A 409 12.78 -31.62 -4.38
CA SER A 409 13.28 -31.87 -3.03
C SER A 409 13.71 -33.32 -2.81
N ARG A 410 13.40 -34.26 -3.71
CA ARG A 410 13.93 -35.65 -3.79
C ARG A 410 15.18 -35.73 -4.69
N GLN A 411 15.35 -34.83 -5.66
CA GLN A 411 16.61 -34.65 -6.42
C GLN A 411 17.74 -34.16 -5.50
N HIS A 412 17.37 -33.46 -4.43
CA HIS A 412 18.18 -33.41 -3.22
C HIS A 412 17.79 -34.61 -2.37
N VAL A 413 18.71 -35.47 -1.96
CA VAL A 413 18.37 -36.51 -0.98
C VAL A 413 17.87 -35.79 0.29
N PRO A 414 16.60 -35.95 0.70
CA PRO A 414 16.11 -35.32 1.91
C PRO A 414 16.90 -35.92 3.07
N LEU A 415 17.40 -35.06 3.96
CA LEU A 415 18.05 -35.55 5.17
C LEU A 415 17.04 -36.39 5.97
N THR A 416 17.42 -37.60 6.36
CA THR A 416 16.64 -38.40 7.31
C THR A 416 16.51 -37.63 8.63
N LEU A 417 15.53 -38.00 9.47
CA LEU A 417 15.38 -37.35 10.77
C LEU A 417 16.66 -37.48 11.61
N GLU A 418 17.29 -38.66 11.58
CA GLU A 418 18.57 -38.95 12.23
C GLU A 418 19.70 -38.07 11.71
N GLU A 419 19.79 -37.88 10.39
CA GLU A 419 20.77 -36.98 9.79
C GLU A 419 20.55 -35.53 10.22
N LYS A 420 19.29 -35.07 10.28
CA LYS A 420 18.97 -33.72 10.80
C LYS A 420 19.33 -33.58 12.27
N GLN A 421 19.02 -34.59 13.08
CA GLN A 421 19.37 -34.63 14.51
C GLN A 421 20.88 -34.66 14.71
N ARG A 422 21.61 -35.43 13.90
CA ARG A 422 23.07 -35.48 13.92
C ARG A 422 23.70 -34.15 13.53
N ILE A 423 23.18 -33.46 12.51
CA ILE A 423 23.64 -32.11 12.18
C ILE A 423 23.39 -31.15 13.33
N ARG A 424 22.20 -31.20 13.95
CA ARG A 424 21.88 -30.36 15.12
C ARG A 424 22.82 -30.67 16.29
N SER A 425 23.03 -31.93 16.64
CA SER A 425 23.94 -32.32 17.73
C SER A 425 25.38 -31.87 17.44
N ILE A 426 25.89 -32.05 16.22
CA ILE A 426 27.22 -31.54 15.85
C ILE A 426 27.28 -30.01 16.00
N VAL A 427 26.26 -29.29 15.53
CA VAL A 427 26.19 -27.82 15.68
C VAL A 427 26.13 -27.44 17.16
N ASP A 428 25.23 -28.02 17.95
CA ASP A 428 25.02 -27.68 19.36
C ASP A 428 26.26 -28.02 20.22
N GLU A 429 26.89 -29.17 19.98
CA GLU A 429 28.05 -29.65 20.74
C GLU A 429 29.32 -28.85 20.47
N ASN A 430 29.47 -28.31 19.26
CA ASN A 430 30.71 -27.66 18.81
C ASN A 430 30.59 -26.13 18.71
N SER A 431 29.38 -25.59 18.65
CA SER A 431 29.15 -24.14 18.60
C SER A 431 29.74 -23.46 19.85
N GLY A 432 30.69 -22.54 19.64
CA GLY A 432 31.37 -21.81 20.71
C GLY A 432 32.62 -22.52 21.25
N LYS A 433 32.85 -23.79 20.89
CA LYS A 433 34.11 -24.50 21.17
C LYS A 433 35.11 -24.38 20.03
N VAL A 434 34.62 -24.38 18.79
CA VAL A 434 35.40 -24.20 17.56
C VAL A 434 34.74 -23.13 16.67
N SER A 435 35.44 -22.71 15.61
CA SER A 435 34.88 -21.75 14.65
C SER A 435 33.71 -22.36 13.87
N PHE A 436 32.79 -21.55 13.38
CA PHE A 436 31.71 -21.96 12.49
C PHE A 436 32.24 -22.66 11.23
N LEU A 437 33.38 -22.23 10.69
CA LEU A 437 34.01 -22.92 9.57
C LEU A 437 34.40 -24.35 9.93
N ASP A 438 34.94 -24.55 11.13
CA ASP A 438 35.26 -25.88 11.63
C ASP A 438 34.01 -26.69 11.94
N VAL A 439 32.94 -26.09 12.49
CA VAL A 439 31.64 -26.75 12.65
C VAL A 439 31.08 -27.19 11.29
N ALA A 440 31.15 -26.33 10.28
CA ALA A 440 30.72 -26.66 8.93
C ALA A 440 31.57 -27.79 8.33
N GLU A 441 32.87 -27.82 8.60
CA GLU A 441 33.76 -28.89 8.16
C GLU A 441 33.50 -30.21 8.91
N LEU A 442 33.20 -30.17 10.21
CA LEU A 442 32.77 -31.33 10.99
C LEU A 442 31.46 -31.91 10.45
N VAL A 443 30.49 -31.04 10.12
CA VAL A 443 29.25 -31.46 9.47
C VAL A 443 29.55 -32.03 8.07
N LYS A 444 30.46 -31.46 7.27
CA LYS A 444 30.83 -32.09 6.00
C LYS A 444 31.46 -33.47 6.20
N ARG A 445 32.42 -33.58 7.12
CA ARG A 445 33.15 -34.82 7.44
C ARG A 445 32.22 -35.93 7.92
N ALA A 446 31.23 -35.59 8.76
CA ALA A 446 30.23 -36.53 9.25
C ALA A 446 29.32 -37.09 8.14
N PHE A 447 29.35 -36.50 6.94
CA PHE A 447 28.50 -36.85 5.80
C PHE A 447 29.29 -37.14 4.50
N VAL A 448 30.61 -37.39 4.61
CA VAL A 448 31.48 -37.81 3.50
C VAL A 448 30.97 -39.14 2.94
N GLY A 449 30.63 -39.16 1.65
CA GLY A 449 30.06 -40.34 0.96
C GLY A 449 28.59 -40.20 0.55
N THR A 450 27.87 -39.19 1.07
CA THR A 450 26.55 -38.85 0.53
C THR A 450 26.70 -38.09 -0.80
N LYS A 451 25.81 -38.30 -1.78
CA LYS A 451 25.77 -37.56 -3.08
C LYS A 451 25.46 -36.05 -2.93
N SER A 452 25.71 -35.49 -1.73
CA SER A 452 25.05 -34.34 -1.14
C SER A 452 26.06 -33.28 -0.66
N MET A 453 27.28 -33.20 -1.21
CA MET A 453 28.26 -32.20 -0.74
C MET A 453 27.80 -30.75 -0.92
N SER A 454 27.10 -30.41 -2.01
CA SER A 454 26.51 -29.05 -2.15
C SER A 454 25.34 -28.83 -1.18
N VAL A 455 24.70 -29.91 -0.74
CA VAL A 455 23.63 -29.90 0.25
C VAL A 455 24.21 -29.71 1.65
N ALA A 456 25.35 -30.31 2.02
CA ALA A 456 25.97 -30.14 3.33
C ALA A 456 26.23 -28.66 3.69
N ASN A 457 26.74 -27.85 2.75
CA ASN A 457 26.94 -26.40 2.97
C ASN A 457 25.62 -25.64 3.14
N SER A 458 24.65 -25.88 2.25
CA SER A 458 23.32 -25.25 2.34
C SER A 458 22.56 -25.64 3.62
N ARG A 459 22.70 -26.90 4.04
CA ARG A 459 22.04 -27.46 5.22
C ARG A 459 22.71 -27.04 6.52
N THR A 460 24.04 -27.02 6.60
CA THR A 460 24.76 -26.48 7.76
C THR A 460 24.31 -25.05 8.04
N ASN A 461 24.21 -24.22 6.99
CA ASN A 461 23.68 -22.86 7.10
C ASN A 461 22.23 -22.84 7.63
N THR A 462 21.38 -23.77 7.18
CA THR A 462 19.97 -23.85 7.60
C THR A 462 19.82 -24.21 9.08
N TYR A 463 20.65 -25.12 9.60
CA TYR A 463 20.59 -25.55 11.01
C TYR A 463 21.38 -24.64 11.95
N SER A 464 22.43 -23.99 11.46
CA SER A 464 23.25 -23.08 12.26
C SER A 464 22.63 -21.68 12.35
N ALA A 465 21.92 -21.20 11.31
CA ALA A 465 21.28 -19.89 11.35
C ALA A 465 20.31 -19.67 12.53
N PRO A 466 19.45 -20.62 12.92
CA PRO A 466 18.58 -20.47 14.09
C PRO A 466 19.27 -20.75 15.43
N HIS A 467 20.52 -21.23 15.44
CA HIS A 467 21.22 -21.56 16.68
C HIS A 467 21.45 -20.30 17.54
N PRO A 468 21.12 -20.31 18.85
CA PRO A 468 21.15 -19.12 19.71
C PRO A 468 22.50 -18.37 19.71
N LEU A 469 23.63 -19.10 19.73
CA LEU A 469 24.96 -18.48 19.74
C LEU A 469 25.22 -17.65 18.48
N TYR A 470 24.98 -18.22 17.29
CA TYR A 470 25.25 -17.52 16.03
C TYR A 470 24.27 -16.36 15.83
N LYS A 471 23.02 -16.53 16.26
CA LYS A 471 22.03 -15.45 16.29
C LYS A 471 22.49 -14.30 17.19
N ALA A 472 22.95 -14.58 18.41
CA ALA A 472 23.45 -13.57 19.33
C ALA A 472 24.68 -12.84 18.77
N ARG A 473 25.64 -13.55 18.17
CA ARG A 473 26.81 -12.94 17.49
C ARG A 473 26.39 -12.05 16.31
N ALA A 474 25.49 -12.55 15.48
CA ALA A 474 24.90 -11.80 14.38
C ALA A 474 24.12 -10.56 14.86
N GLU A 475 23.48 -10.65 16.02
CA GLU A 475 22.73 -9.55 16.63
C GLU A 475 23.60 -8.50 17.29
N ALA A 476 24.72 -8.89 17.90
CA ALA A 476 25.70 -8.01 18.51
C ALA A 476 26.54 -7.25 17.47
N ALA A 477 26.59 -7.72 16.23
CA ALA A 477 27.31 -7.06 15.16
C ALA A 477 26.64 -5.75 14.70
N ASP A 478 27.42 -4.77 14.27
CA ASP A 478 26.92 -3.56 13.61
C ASP A 478 26.43 -3.92 12.19
N LYS A 479 25.18 -4.35 12.11
CA LYS A 479 24.52 -4.84 10.88
C LYS A 479 24.53 -3.79 9.77
N ASP A 480 24.39 -2.51 10.14
CA ASP A 480 24.30 -1.41 9.18
C ASP A 480 25.66 -1.08 8.59
N GLN A 481 26.72 -1.08 9.40
CA GLN A 481 28.08 -0.91 8.90
C GLN A 481 28.50 -2.11 8.03
N ILE A 482 28.22 -3.33 8.48
CA ILE A 482 28.50 -4.55 7.69
C ILE A 482 27.81 -4.51 6.33
N ALA A 483 26.53 -4.14 6.29
CA ALA A 483 25.80 -4.07 5.04
C ALA A 483 26.40 -2.99 4.12
N ARG A 484 26.80 -1.83 4.65
CA ARG A 484 27.49 -0.78 3.88
C ARG A 484 28.84 -1.26 3.32
N ASP A 485 29.65 -1.95 4.13
CA ASP A 485 30.95 -2.48 3.70
C ASP A 485 30.80 -3.53 2.58
N ILE A 486 29.79 -4.41 2.69
CA ILE A 486 29.52 -5.43 1.66
C ILE A 486 29.00 -4.78 0.37
N LEU A 487 28.09 -3.83 0.48
CA LEU A 487 27.48 -3.18 -0.68
C LEU A 487 28.46 -2.26 -1.43
N SER A 488 29.42 -1.65 -0.72
CA SER A 488 30.51 -0.88 -1.32
C SER A 488 31.61 -1.77 -1.93
N GLY A 489 31.60 -3.08 -1.65
CA GLY A 489 32.63 -4.01 -2.08
C GLY A 489 33.91 -3.95 -1.24
N ALA A 490 33.91 -3.21 -0.12
CA ALA A 490 35.05 -3.15 0.80
C ALA A 490 35.33 -4.50 1.48
N THR A 491 34.31 -5.36 1.57
CA THR A 491 34.45 -6.74 2.05
C THR A 491 33.40 -7.64 1.40
N THR A 492 33.59 -8.95 1.48
CA THR A 492 32.60 -9.94 1.04
C THR A 492 31.76 -10.48 2.21
N ALA A 493 30.55 -10.96 1.93
CA ALA A 493 29.73 -11.62 2.95
C ALA A 493 30.43 -12.82 3.60
N ALA A 494 31.29 -13.53 2.86
CA ALA A 494 32.07 -14.65 3.36
C ALA A 494 33.20 -14.21 4.31
N GLU A 495 33.84 -13.07 4.07
CA GLU A 495 34.84 -12.49 4.99
C GLU A 495 34.21 -12.03 6.28
N VAL A 496 33.08 -11.32 6.20
CA VAL A 496 32.34 -10.89 7.40
C VAL A 496 31.85 -12.09 8.21
N ALA A 497 31.31 -13.11 7.54
CA ALA A 497 30.89 -14.35 8.19
C ALA A 497 32.02 -15.02 8.96
N ARG A 498 33.23 -15.08 8.37
CA ARG A 498 34.45 -15.57 9.04
C ARG A 498 34.83 -14.71 10.24
N ARG A 499 34.83 -13.38 10.08
CA ARG A 499 35.19 -12.44 11.16
C ARG A 499 34.25 -12.51 12.36
N LEU A 500 32.94 -12.65 12.10
CA LEU A 500 31.92 -12.76 13.14
C LEU A 500 31.75 -14.17 13.69
N ASP A 501 32.38 -15.15 13.06
CA ASP A 501 32.22 -16.56 13.35
C ASP A 501 30.75 -17.01 13.31
N VAL A 502 30.08 -16.72 12.18
CA VAL A 502 28.66 -17.02 11.93
C VAL A 502 28.42 -17.59 10.52
N PRO A 503 27.27 -18.25 10.28
CA PRO A 503 26.85 -18.66 8.94
C PRO A 503 26.73 -17.51 7.94
N THR A 504 27.22 -17.69 6.71
CA THR A 504 27.12 -16.68 5.64
C THR A 504 25.67 -16.28 5.34
N ILE A 505 24.71 -17.20 5.51
CA ILE A 505 23.29 -16.90 5.31
C ILE A 505 22.77 -15.82 6.27
N LEU A 506 23.30 -15.72 7.50
CA LEU A 506 22.93 -14.67 8.44
C LEU A 506 23.44 -13.31 7.97
N VAL A 507 24.67 -13.26 7.45
CA VAL A 507 25.24 -12.03 6.88
C VAL A 507 24.45 -11.60 5.63
N SER A 508 24.12 -12.53 4.73
CA SER A 508 23.26 -12.23 3.58
C SER A 508 21.89 -11.70 4.01
N ALA A 509 21.27 -12.30 5.03
CA ALA A 509 19.99 -11.83 5.55
C ALA A 509 20.08 -10.42 6.18
N MET A 510 21.21 -10.06 6.80
CA MET A 510 21.44 -8.68 7.27
C MET A 510 21.49 -7.71 6.09
N VAL A 511 22.23 -8.04 5.03
CA VAL A 511 22.34 -7.20 3.83
C VAL A 511 20.97 -7.06 3.16
N ASP A 512 20.23 -8.15 3.01
CA ASP A 512 18.88 -8.14 2.43
C ASP A 512 17.91 -7.26 3.25
N LYS A 513 17.96 -7.37 4.59
CA LYS A 513 17.13 -6.56 5.49
C LYS A 513 17.51 -5.08 5.44
N PHE A 514 18.81 -4.77 5.42
CA PHE A 514 19.31 -3.41 5.28
C PHE A 514 18.87 -2.79 3.95
N GLN A 515 19.05 -3.52 2.83
CA GLN A 515 18.57 -3.10 1.52
C GLN A 515 17.05 -2.91 1.48
N ALA A 516 16.28 -3.80 2.12
CA ALA A 516 14.83 -3.67 2.20
C ALA A 516 14.39 -2.41 2.98
N GLY A 517 15.20 -1.95 3.94
CA GLY A 517 15.00 -0.68 4.65
C GLY A 517 15.46 0.55 3.86
N MET A 518 16.55 0.44 3.08
CA MET A 518 17.06 1.54 2.26
C MET A 518 16.13 1.92 1.10
N TYR A 519 15.47 0.94 0.50
CA TYR A 519 14.67 1.17 -0.71
C TYR A 519 13.19 1.35 -0.38
N SER A 520 12.62 2.49 -0.76
CA SER A 520 11.17 2.70 -0.68
C SER A 520 10.38 1.62 -1.42
N LYS A 521 9.25 1.22 -0.83
CA LYS A 521 8.28 0.31 -1.45
C LYS A 521 7.54 0.96 -2.63
N PHE A 522 7.46 2.29 -2.65
CA PHE A 522 6.71 3.07 -3.63
C PHE A 522 7.62 3.61 -4.71
N TRP A 523 7.36 3.22 -5.95
CA TRP A 523 8.05 3.76 -7.12
C TRP A 523 7.58 5.19 -7.40
N THR A 524 8.51 6.10 -7.59
CA THR A 524 8.24 7.42 -8.16
C THR A 524 8.04 7.32 -9.67
N ASP A 525 7.46 8.35 -10.26
CA ASP A 525 7.29 8.43 -11.72
C ASP A 525 8.64 8.50 -12.41
N LYS A 526 9.58 9.30 -11.89
CA LYS A 526 10.96 9.42 -12.42
C LYS A 526 11.69 8.09 -12.46
N GLU A 527 11.64 7.30 -11.39
CA GLU A 527 12.26 5.96 -11.37
C GLU A 527 11.57 5.01 -12.36
N THR A 528 10.25 5.14 -12.52
CA THR A 528 9.47 4.34 -13.47
C THR A 528 9.85 4.71 -14.90
N GLU A 529 10.01 6.00 -15.21
CA GLU A 529 10.50 6.50 -16.50
C GLU A 529 11.92 6.01 -16.79
N GLN A 530 12.83 6.09 -15.82
CA GLN A 530 14.20 5.57 -15.96
C GLN A 530 14.20 4.06 -16.23
N LEU A 531 13.32 3.29 -15.59
CA LEU A 531 13.16 1.86 -15.84
C LEU A 531 12.62 1.59 -17.25
N LEU A 532 11.61 2.34 -17.69
CA LEU A 532 11.07 2.22 -19.05
C LEU A 532 12.15 2.54 -20.08
N GLU A 533 12.89 3.62 -19.88
CA GLU A 533 13.95 4.04 -20.78
C GLU A 533 15.09 3.02 -20.85
N TYR A 534 15.51 2.47 -19.71
CA TYR A 534 16.47 1.38 -19.68
C TYR A 534 15.98 0.16 -20.49
N THR A 535 14.69 -0.18 -20.39
CA THR A 535 14.14 -1.32 -21.13
C THR A 535 13.94 -1.07 -22.63
N ARG A 536 13.87 0.20 -23.06
CA ARG A 536 13.84 0.57 -24.49
C ARG A 536 15.23 0.55 -25.11
N THR A 537 16.23 1.01 -24.36
CA THR A 537 17.61 1.18 -24.83
C THR A 537 18.45 -0.09 -24.74
N HIS A 538 18.03 -1.07 -23.93
CA HIS A 538 18.76 -2.33 -23.73
C HIS A 538 17.95 -3.52 -24.24
N THR A 539 18.63 -4.59 -24.66
CA THR A 539 17.99 -5.83 -25.11
C THR A 539 17.96 -6.90 -23.99
N PRO A 540 16.91 -7.74 -23.92
CA PRO A 540 16.90 -8.88 -23.02
C PRO A 540 18.05 -9.87 -23.30
N PRO A 541 18.60 -10.55 -22.27
CA PRO A 541 18.21 -10.47 -20.85
C PRO A 541 18.75 -9.20 -20.18
N TYR A 542 17.84 -8.42 -19.58
CA TYR A 542 18.20 -7.17 -18.91
C TYR A 542 19.11 -7.43 -17.69
N ASN A 543 20.20 -6.66 -17.60
CA ASN A 543 21.09 -6.69 -16.45
C ASN A 543 20.50 -5.86 -15.30
N TRP A 544 19.63 -6.48 -14.50
CA TRP A 544 18.96 -5.81 -13.38
C TRP A 544 19.91 -5.34 -12.29
N LYS A 545 21.08 -5.96 -12.17
CA LYS A 545 22.12 -5.54 -11.21
C LYS A 545 22.72 -4.20 -11.63
N ALA A 546 23.09 -4.06 -12.91
CA ALA A 546 23.60 -2.81 -13.47
C ALA A 546 22.55 -1.68 -13.38
N PHE A 547 21.30 -1.95 -13.75
CA PHE A 547 20.24 -0.94 -13.66
C PHE A 547 19.95 -0.52 -12.21
N SER A 548 19.91 -1.48 -11.28
CA SER A 548 19.73 -1.17 -9.86
C SER A 548 20.83 -0.27 -9.32
N ALA A 549 22.08 -0.49 -9.73
CA ALA A 549 23.22 0.37 -9.39
C ALA A 549 23.08 1.77 -10.01
N LEU A 550 22.66 1.86 -11.28
CA LEU A 550 22.39 3.14 -11.96
C LEU A 550 21.26 3.93 -11.29
N LEU A 551 20.20 3.24 -10.89
CA LEU A 551 19.02 3.84 -10.30
C LEU A 551 19.27 4.31 -8.86
N GLY A 552 20.13 3.62 -8.10
CA GLY A 552 20.55 3.98 -6.75
C GLY A 552 19.48 3.85 -5.65
N THR A 553 18.19 3.77 -6.03
CA THR A 553 17.06 3.81 -5.11
C THR A 553 16.23 2.52 -5.08
N ARG A 554 16.56 1.53 -5.91
CA ARG A 554 15.83 0.26 -6.00
C ARG A 554 16.78 -0.91 -6.13
N SER A 555 16.42 -2.04 -5.53
CA SER A 555 17.15 -3.31 -5.72
C SER A 555 16.89 -3.94 -7.09
N GLN A 556 17.79 -4.81 -7.54
CA GLN A 556 17.63 -5.60 -8.77
C GLN A 556 16.31 -6.39 -8.79
N VAL A 557 15.87 -6.91 -7.62
CA VAL A 557 14.64 -7.69 -7.49
C VAL A 557 13.42 -6.78 -7.64
N GLN A 558 13.45 -5.59 -7.04
CA GLN A 558 12.39 -4.59 -7.19
C GLN A 558 12.26 -4.15 -8.65
N CYS A 559 13.37 -3.84 -9.32
CA CYS A 559 13.38 -3.45 -10.74
C CYS A 559 12.76 -4.53 -11.62
N LYS A 560 13.21 -5.78 -11.46
CA LYS A 560 12.67 -6.93 -12.20
C LYS A 560 11.18 -7.16 -11.95
N ARG A 561 10.72 -7.01 -10.70
CA ARG A 561 9.29 -7.16 -10.34
C ARG A 561 8.44 -6.03 -10.94
N LYS A 562 8.89 -4.77 -10.85
CA LYS A 562 8.20 -3.61 -11.45
C LYS A 562 8.09 -3.77 -12.96
N TYR A 563 9.18 -4.15 -13.64
CA TYR A 563 9.17 -4.46 -15.07
C TYR A 563 8.10 -5.49 -15.44
N ARG A 564 8.03 -6.62 -14.71
CA ARG A 564 7.01 -7.66 -14.95
C ARG A 564 5.58 -7.13 -14.81
N ARG A 565 5.33 -6.26 -13.83
CA ARG A 565 4.01 -5.62 -13.64
C ARG A 565 3.70 -4.65 -14.77
N LEU A 566 4.64 -3.78 -15.14
CA LEU A 566 4.47 -2.83 -16.24
C LEU A 566 4.19 -3.54 -17.58
N ARG A 567 4.89 -4.65 -17.83
CA ARG A 567 4.64 -5.52 -18.99
C ARG A 567 3.25 -6.17 -18.94
N ALA A 568 2.83 -6.70 -17.80
CA ALA A 568 1.50 -7.29 -17.64
C ALA A 568 0.37 -6.25 -17.82
N SER A 569 0.62 -4.99 -17.49
CA SER A 569 -0.32 -3.88 -17.72
C SER A 569 -0.28 -3.30 -19.15
N GLY A 570 0.54 -3.84 -20.05
CA GLY A 570 0.66 -3.34 -21.44
C GLY A 570 1.43 -2.02 -21.60
N LEU A 571 1.99 -1.45 -20.52
CA LEU A 571 2.80 -0.23 -20.57
C LEU A 571 4.20 -0.44 -21.14
N ILE A 572 4.66 -1.70 -21.14
CA ILE A 572 5.83 -2.12 -21.91
C ILE A 572 5.30 -3.06 -22.99
N PRO A 573 5.45 -2.72 -24.28
CA PRO A 573 5.00 -3.58 -25.35
C PRO A 573 5.67 -4.96 -25.18
N GLY A 574 4.84 -5.99 -25.09
CA GLY A 574 5.34 -7.35 -25.25
C GLY A 574 5.90 -7.46 -26.67
N LYS A 575 7.09 -8.06 -26.83
CA LYS A 575 7.40 -8.61 -28.15
C LYS A 575 6.29 -9.61 -28.51
N PRO A 576 5.82 -9.62 -29.76
CA PRO A 576 4.94 -10.66 -30.27
C PRO A 576 5.54 -12.05 -30.04
#